data_AF-A0A7Z1R187-F1
#
_entry.id   AF-A0A7Z1R187-F1
#
_cell.length_a   1.000
_cell.length_b   1.000
_cell.length_c   1.000
_cell.angle_alpha   90.00
_cell.angle_beta   90.00
_cell.angle_gamma   90.00
#
_symmetry.space_group_name_H-M   'P 1'
#
loop_
_entity.id
_entity.type
_entity.pdbx_description
1 polymer ?
#
loop_
_entity_poly.entity_id
_entity_poly.type
_entity_poly.pdbx_seq_one_letter_code
_entity_poly.pdbx_strand_id
1 'polypeptide(L)'
;MTRPSDLDDMLGNAWPTVLEHISEAVLVLDSQRNLHFVNGRARRLLGYEGGQRLGSRCRLTTRGVDCENACPLTFALESSLDRVEDFATVYTAKDGRPLPLKVTVIPLRNPDGGFRGAIEILRPREPDPGFLLAGRGELVAALRRRVAETARSNAHLVLVGDPPSCADVARAIHRLSGVAESLFHTWSGSWEGVPQWPPGTVFAAGEAALSLLDTQPPAGWRVIVGVSAAANPSVRTGLAHERIEIPRAEELADDLPLVVAAWVRQLAPDLGIEPQALERLSRMARDLGFERMQGVLHAAVAAAGERLDEAHLPGDGYGTAWVDEVLREPDPLTALERWVLNEVLQRCGWRMQEAADRLGISRVTLWRKLKDHRIERPG
;
A
#
# COMPACT_ATOMS: atom_id res chain seq x y z
N MET A 1 -45.96 -0.17 -9.63
CA MET A 1 -44.95 0.46 -8.75
C MET A 1 -45.70 1.40 -7.82
N THR A 2 -45.67 1.14 -6.51
CA THR A 2 -46.22 2.03 -5.49
C THR A 2 -45.56 3.40 -5.60
N ARG A 3 -46.34 4.48 -5.47
CA ARG A 3 -45.75 5.83 -5.42
C ARG A 3 -45.02 5.98 -4.08
N PRO A 4 -43.95 6.78 -3.98
CA PRO A 4 -43.26 7.02 -2.71
C PRO A 4 -44.20 7.45 -1.56
N SER A 5 -45.28 8.18 -1.89
CA SER A 5 -46.33 8.57 -0.93
C SER A 5 -47.08 7.38 -0.30
N ASP A 6 -47.34 6.33 -1.08
CA ASP A 6 -48.08 5.15 -0.60
C ASP A 6 -47.23 4.33 0.37
N LEU A 7 -45.90 4.43 0.24
CA LEU A 7 -44.94 3.78 1.11
C LEU A 7 -44.82 4.48 2.47
N ASP A 8 -44.84 5.82 2.48
CA ASP A 8 -44.86 6.60 3.72
C ASP A 8 -46.14 6.36 4.53
N ASP A 9 -47.30 6.27 3.86
CA ASP A 9 -48.57 5.92 4.53
C ASP A 9 -48.57 4.48 5.08
N MET A 10 -47.98 3.53 4.33
CA MET A 10 -47.89 2.13 4.73
C MET A 10 -46.90 1.90 5.88
N LEU A 11 -45.74 2.55 5.85
CA LEU A 11 -44.68 2.37 6.84
C LEU A 11 -44.88 3.28 8.06
N GLY A 12 -45.37 4.51 7.88
CA GLY A 12 -45.54 5.47 8.96
C GLY A 12 -44.29 5.58 9.85
N ASN A 13 -44.44 5.22 11.13
CA ASN A 13 -43.35 5.23 12.11
C ASN A 13 -42.48 3.95 12.13
N ALA A 14 -42.67 3.02 11.19
CA ALA A 14 -41.96 1.74 11.11
C ALA A 14 -40.59 1.83 10.41
N TRP A 15 -40.19 2.99 9.90
CA TRP A 15 -38.87 3.20 9.29
C TRP A 15 -37.68 2.70 10.15
N PRO A 16 -37.65 2.90 11.49
CA PRO A 16 -36.61 2.32 12.33
C PRO A 16 -36.59 0.79 12.28
N THR A 17 -37.76 0.14 12.21
CA THR A 17 -37.87 -1.32 12.06
C THR A 17 -37.32 -1.77 10.71
N VAL A 18 -37.64 -1.05 9.63
CA VAL A 18 -37.08 -1.35 8.30
C VAL A 18 -35.55 -1.27 8.33
N LEU A 19 -34.99 -0.16 8.83
CA LEU A 19 -33.54 0.04 8.91
C LEU A 19 -32.84 -0.98 9.83
N GLU A 20 -33.51 -1.43 10.89
CA GLU A 20 -32.99 -2.46 11.80
C GLU A 20 -32.79 -3.82 11.10
N HIS A 21 -33.66 -4.16 10.14
CA HIS A 21 -33.62 -5.42 9.41
C HIS A 21 -32.81 -5.38 8.11
N ILE A 22 -32.23 -4.23 7.75
CA ILE A 22 -31.28 -4.15 6.64
C ILE A 22 -30.01 -4.95 6.95
N SER A 23 -29.48 -5.65 5.95
CA SER A 23 -28.30 -6.50 6.09
C SER A 23 -26.99 -5.71 6.22
N GLU A 24 -26.98 -4.47 5.74
CA GLU A 24 -25.85 -3.53 5.86
C GLU A 24 -25.82 -2.81 7.20
N ALA A 25 -24.65 -2.31 7.60
CA ALA A 25 -24.52 -1.43 8.76
C ALA A 25 -24.94 -0.01 8.39
N VAL A 26 -25.98 0.51 9.05
CA VAL A 26 -26.59 1.81 8.71
C VAL A 26 -26.53 2.75 9.91
N LEU A 27 -26.09 3.99 9.65
CA LEU A 27 -26.18 5.13 10.54
C LEU A 27 -27.09 6.20 9.93
N VAL A 28 -27.86 6.90 10.75
CA VAL A 28 -28.61 8.09 10.35
C VAL A 28 -28.17 9.25 11.21
N LEU A 29 -27.86 10.37 10.55
CA LEU A 29 -27.44 11.62 11.15
C LEU A 29 -28.54 12.68 11.00
N ASP A 30 -28.70 13.52 12.03
CA ASP A 30 -29.57 14.71 11.96
C ASP A 30 -28.88 15.89 11.25
N SER A 31 -29.58 17.03 11.13
CA SER A 31 -29.07 18.26 10.52
C SER A 31 -27.88 18.88 11.27
N GLN A 32 -27.69 18.51 12.53
CA GLN A 32 -26.56 18.91 13.37
C GLN A 32 -25.42 17.87 13.36
N ARG A 33 -25.53 16.84 12.50
CA ARG A 33 -24.58 15.71 12.37
C ARG A 33 -24.48 14.87 13.64
N ASN A 34 -25.53 14.82 14.44
CA ASN A 34 -25.63 13.90 15.57
C ASN A 34 -26.21 12.56 15.11
N LEU A 35 -25.76 11.47 15.74
CA LEU A 35 -26.31 10.14 15.49
C LEU A 35 -27.74 10.05 15.98
N HIS A 36 -28.68 9.97 15.04
CA HIS A 36 -30.11 9.83 15.28
C HIS A 36 -30.53 8.35 15.32
N PHE A 37 -29.93 7.50 14.49
CA PHE A 37 -30.22 6.06 14.46
C PHE A 37 -28.98 5.22 14.10
N VAL A 38 -28.89 4.02 14.66
CA VAL A 38 -27.81 3.04 14.43
C VAL A 38 -28.41 1.64 14.51
N ASN A 39 -28.41 0.90 13.40
CA ASN A 39 -28.96 -0.46 13.40
C ASN A 39 -28.06 -1.47 14.13
N GLY A 40 -28.62 -2.64 14.45
CA GLY A 40 -27.88 -3.73 15.10
C GLY A 40 -26.67 -4.24 14.32
N ARG A 41 -26.60 -4.06 12.99
CA ARG A 41 -25.42 -4.38 12.18
C ARG A 41 -24.29 -3.38 12.42
N ALA A 42 -24.58 -2.08 12.38
CA ALA A 42 -23.62 -1.02 12.68
C ALA A 42 -23.11 -1.08 14.12
N ARG A 43 -23.99 -1.35 15.09
CA ARG A 43 -23.60 -1.54 16.50
C ARG A 43 -22.54 -2.63 16.65
N ARG A 44 -22.80 -3.82 16.12
CA ARG A 44 -21.86 -4.96 16.17
C ARG A 44 -20.55 -4.64 15.46
N LEU A 45 -20.63 -4.05 14.28
CA LEU A 45 -19.47 -3.66 13.49
C LEU A 45 -18.56 -2.68 14.25
N LEU A 46 -19.15 -1.71 14.94
CA LEU A 46 -18.44 -0.70 15.74
C LEU A 46 -18.06 -1.18 17.15
N GLY A 47 -18.43 -2.40 17.55
CA GLY A 47 -18.12 -2.97 18.87
C GLY A 47 -19.02 -2.48 20.02
N TYR A 48 -20.24 -2.00 19.72
CA TYR A 48 -21.24 -1.59 20.70
C TYR A 48 -22.32 -2.65 20.90
N GLU A 49 -22.77 -2.82 22.14
CA GLU A 49 -23.88 -3.70 22.48
C GLU A 49 -25.24 -3.00 22.32
N GLY A 50 -26.32 -3.77 22.32
CA GLY A 50 -27.69 -3.24 22.34
C GLY A 50 -27.92 -2.33 23.56
N GLY A 51 -28.55 -1.18 23.35
CA GLY A 51 -28.89 -0.23 24.44
C GLY A 51 -27.76 0.68 24.92
N GLN A 52 -26.49 0.41 24.58
CA GLN A 52 -25.41 1.35 24.87
C GLN A 52 -25.58 2.63 24.04
N ARG A 53 -25.33 3.79 24.67
CA ARG A 53 -25.29 5.09 23.98
C ARG A 53 -24.03 5.16 23.12
N LEU A 54 -24.20 5.29 21.81
CA LEU A 54 -23.13 5.76 20.94
C LEU A 54 -22.98 7.28 21.14
N GLY A 55 -21.76 7.80 20.97
CA GLY A 55 -21.47 9.22 21.18
C GLY A 55 -22.38 10.14 20.34
N SER A 56 -22.65 11.35 20.83
CA SER A 56 -23.65 12.25 20.24
C SER A 56 -23.20 12.94 18.95
N ARG A 57 -21.90 13.07 18.68
CA ARG A 57 -21.38 13.53 17.38
C ARG A 57 -20.67 12.38 16.68
N CYS A 58 -20.63 12.38 15.34
CA CYS A 58 -19.91 11.41 14.49
C CYS A 58 -18.36 11.45 14.69
N ARG A 59 -17.86 11.46 15.93
CA ARG A 59 -16.46 11.32 16.32
C ARG A 59 -16.01 9.85 16.36
N LEU A 60 -16.82 8.92 15.82
CA LEU A 60 -16.43 7.52 15.62
C LEU A 60 -15.35 7.39 14.53
N THR A 61 -15.25 8.39 13.65
CA THR A 61 -14.35 8.43 12.49
C THR A 61 -12.91 8.74 12.88
N THR A 62 -12.71 9.63 13.84
CA THR A 62 -11.38 10.05 14.29
C THR A 62 -11.48 10.39 15.77
N ARG A 63 -10.86 9.61 16.66
CA ARG A 63 -10.46 10.17 17.95
C ARG A 63 -9.36 11.21 17.67
N GLY A 64 -9.74 12.40 17.21
CA GLY A 64 -8.90 13.58 17.33
C GLY A 64 -8.94 14.65 16.26
N VAL A 65 -9.02 14.38 14.93
CA VAL A 65 -8.35 15.35 14.04
C VAL A 65 -8.94 15.70 12.67
N ASP A 66 -9.83 14.94 12.02
CA ASP A 66 -10.26 15.33 10.67
C ASP A 66 -11.78 15.27 10.47
N CYS A 67 -12.49 16.23 11.06
CA CYS A 67 -13.82 16.60 10.57
C CYS A 67 -13.76 17.52 9.33
N GLU A 68 -12.59 18.11 9.02
CA GLU A 68 -12.46 19.16 8.00
C GLU A 68 -11.83 18.66 6.69
N ASN A 69 -10.94 17.66 6.67
CA ASN A 69 -10.21 17.32 5.43
C ASN A 69 -10.55 15.98 4.76
N ALA A 70 -11.27 15.06 5.43
CA ALA A 70 -11.52 13.71 4.89
C ALA A 70 -12.88 13.08 5.27
N CYS A 71 -13.88 13.90 5.63
CA CYS A 71 -15.23 13.40 5.93
C CYS A 71 -16.05 13.22 4.62
N PRO A 72 -16.55 12.02 4.31
CA PRO A 72 -17.33 11.78 3.08
C PRO A 72 -18.62 12.60 3.04
N LEU A 73 -19.22 12.90 4.21
CA LEU A 73 -20.38 13.79 4.29
C LEU A 73 -20.01 15.25 4.00
N THR A 74 -18.91 15.77 4.57
CA THR A 74 -18.44 17.13 4.27
C THR A 74 -18.15 17.25 2.77
N PHE A 75 -17.43 16.28 2.19
CA PHE A 75 -17.16 16.23 0.76
C PHE A 75 -18.43 16.22 -0.09
N ALA A 76 -19.43 15.41 0.28
CA ALA A 76 -20.73 15.37 -0.41
C ALA A 76 -21.46 16.73 -0.36
N LEU A 77 -21.42 17.41 0.79
CA LEU A 77 -22.11 18.69 0.97
C LEU A 77 -21.42 19.83 0.22
N GLU A 78 -20.09 19.94 0.31
CA GLU A 78 -19.30 20.97 -0.36
C GLU A 78 -19.34 20.79 -1.89
N SER A 79 -19.30 19.55 -2.36
CA SER A 79 -19.38 19.22 -3.79
C SER A 79 -20.83 19.17 -4.31
N SER A 80 -21.83 19.45 -3.45
CA SER A 80 -23.26 19.37 -3.78
C SER A 80 -23.69 18.05 -4.43
N LEU A 81 -23.10 16.93 -3.99
CA LEU A 81 -23.44 15.59 -4.46
C LEU A 81 -24.66 15.04 -3.71
N ASP A 82 -25.51 14.31 -4.44
CA ASP A 82 -26.64 13.57 -3.84
C ASP A 82 -26.20 12.26 -3.18
N ARG A 83 -24.99 11.78 -3.52
CA ARG A 83 -24.43 10.54 -2.99
C ARG A 83 -22.92 10.50 -3.19
N VAL A 84 -22.22 9.93 -2.21
CA VAL A 84 -20.83 9.49 -2.32
C VAL A 84 -20.81 8.00 -2.07
N GLU A 85 -20.23 7.21 -2.97
CA GLU A 85 -20.20 5.75 -2.86
C GLU A 85 -18.80 5.23 -2.56
N ASP A 86 -18.73 4.16 -1.78
CA ASP A 86 -17.51 3.38 -1.57
C ASP A 86 -16.29 4.20 -1.11
N PHE A 87 -16.53 5.29 -0.39
CA PHE A 87 -15.47 6.15 0.12
C PHE A 87 -14.62 5.37 1.13
N ALA A 88 -13.35 5.15 0.80
CA ALA A 88 -12.44 4.40 1.66
C ALA A 88 -12.01 5.25 2.86
N THR A 89 -12.22 4.75 4.07
CA THR A 89 -11.86 5.42 5.32
C THR A 89 -11.64 4.41 6.43
N VAL A 90 -11.09 4.83 7.57
CA VAL A 90 -10.88 3.97 8.73
C VAL A 90 -11.59 4.57 9.93
N TYR A 91 -12.53 3.82 10.50
CA TYR A 91 -13.21 4.19 11.74
C TYR A 91 -12.48 3.58 12.93
N THR A 92 -12.69 4.10 14.14
CA THR A 92 -12.20 3.48 15.37
C THR A 92 -13.35 2.77 16.08
N ALA A 93 -13.24 1.47 16.26
CA ALA A 93 -14.21 0.69 17.03
C ALA A 93 -14.13 1.05 18.53
N LYS A 94 -15.15 0.65 19.31
CA LYS A 94 -15.25 0.95 20.75
C LYS A 94 -14.02 0.52 21.55
N ASP A 95 -13.44 -0.63 21.20
CA ASP A 95 -12.24 -1.22 21.80
C ASP A 95 -10.93 -0.53 21.37
N GLY A 96 -11.01 0.51 20.53
CA GLY A 96 -9.85 1.20 19.98
C GLY A 96 -9.28 0.54 18.73
N ARG A 97 -9.85 -0.59 18.27
CA ARG A 97 -9.39 -1.26 17.07
C ARG A 97 -9.70 -0.43 15.82
N PRO A 98 -8.75 -0.27 14.90
CA PRO A 98 -9.02 0.36 13.62
C PRO A 98 -9.93 -0.54 12.77
N LEU A 99 -10.89 0.08 12.12
CA LEU A 99 -11.94 -0.56 11.35
C LEU A 99 -11.97 0.04 9.95
N PRO A 100 -11.25 -0.54 8.99
CA PRO A 100 -11.25 -0.08 7.61
C PRO A 100 -12.63 -0.33 6.97
N LEU A 101 -13.19 0.71 6.38
CA LEU A 101 -14.53 0.73 5.83
C LEU A 101 -14.53 1.31 4.42
N LYS A 102 -15.47 0.83 3.63
CA LYS A 102 -16.06 1.62 2.54
C LYS A 102 -17.34 2.24 3.07
N VAL A 103 -17.45 3.57 2.97
CA VAL A 103 -18.62 4.31 3.45
C VAL A 103 -19.35 4.92 2.26
N THR A 104 -20.63 4.57 2.13
CA THR A 104 -21.54 5.30 1.24
C THR A 104 -22.29 6.33 2.08
N VAL A 105 -22.29 7.59 1.64
CA VAL A 105 -23.03 8.69 2.29
C VAL A 105 -24.09 9.22 1.35
N ILE A 106 -25.31 9.37 1.87
CA ILE A 106 -26.46 9.93 1.15
C ILE A 106 -26.97 11.13 1.96
N PRO A 107 -26.66 12.36 1.55
CA PRO A 107 -27.24 13.56 2.17
C PRO A 107 -28.76 13.61 1.95
N LEU A 108 -29.49 13.93 3.01
CA LEU A 108 -30.92 14.20 2.97
C LEU A 108 -31.09 15.72 2.94
N ARG A 109 -31.89 16.21 2.00
CA ARG A 109 -32.18 17.64 1.84
C ARG A 109 -33.64 17.95 2.14
N ASN A 110 -33.87 19.13 2.69
CA ASN A 110 -35.20 19.72 2.80
C ASN A 110 -35.69 20.16 1.39
N PRO A 111 -36.99 20.43 1.22
CA PRO A 111 -37.53 20.97 -0.04
C PRO A 111 -36.89 22.29 -0.50
N ASP A 112 -36.32 23.06 0.43
CA ASP A 112 -35.58 24.30 0.16
C ASP A 112 -34.11 24.06 -0.25
N GLY A 113 -33.67 22.79 -0.35
CA GLY A 113 -32.31 22.38 -0.66
C GLY A 113 -31.35 22.34 0.54
N GLY A 114 -31.79 22.79 1.72
CA GLY A 114 -31.00 22.80 2.94
C GLY A 114 -30.68 21.40 3.48
N PHE A 115 -29.55 21.24 4.17
CA PHE A 115 -29.16 19.97 4.77
C PHE A 115 -30.10 19.57 5.91
N ARG A 116 -30.74 18.40 5.77
CA ARG A 116 -31.67 17.83 6.76
C ARG A 116 -31.03 16.77 7.64
N GLY A 117 -30.04 16.06 7.12
CA GLY A 117 -29.41 14.91 7.76
C GLY A 117 -28.71 14.04 6.73
N ALA A 118 -28.23 12.86 7.11
CA ALA A 118 -27.57 11.96 6.18
C ALA A 118 -27.77 10.49 6.57
N ILE A 119 -27.69 9.60 5.60
CA ILE A 119 -27.57 8.17 5.82
C ILE A 119 -26.12 7.78 5.51
N GLU A 120 -25.47 7.07 6.42
CA GLU A 120 -24.18 6.41 6.17
C GLU A 120 -24.38 4.90 6.15
N ILE A 121 -23.85 4.26 5.13
CA ILE A 121 -23.81 2.81 5.00
C ILE A 121 -22.36 2.39 5.14
N LEU A 122 -22.07 1.59 6.16
CA LEU A 122 -20.73 1.13 6.51
C LEU A 122 -20.53 -0.29 5.99
N ARG A 123 -19.51 -0.48 5.15
CA ARG A 123 -19.09 -1.81 4.69
C ARG A 123 -17.70 -2.11 5.21
N PRO A 124 -17.51 -3.20 5.99
CA PRO A 124 -16.18 -3.68 6.33
C PRO A 124 -15.39 -3.88 5.05
N ARG A 125 -14.16 -3.39 5.05
CA ARG A 125 -13.19 -3.71 4.03
C ARG A 125 -12.00 -4.33 4.74
N GLU A 126 -11.49 -5.43 4.19
CA GLU A 126 -10.15 -5.85 4.58
C GLU A 126 -9.18 -4.76 4.06
N PRO A 127 -8.43 -4.09 4.95
CA PRO A 127 -7.41 -3.15 4.50
C PRO A 127 -6.51 -3.90 3.54
N ASP A 128 -6.15 -3.25 2.42
CA ASP A 128 -5.21 -3.86 1.48
C ASP A 128 -3.95 -4.24 2.28
N PRO A 129 -3.64 -5.55 2.39
CA PRO A 129 -2.62 -6.00 3.30
C PRO A 129 -1.22 -5.72 2.72
N GLY A 130 -1.10 -5.22 1.50
CA GLY A 130 0.18 -5.15 0.82
C GLY A 130 0.35 -6.34 -0.12
N PHE A 131 1.23 -6.21 -1.12
CA PHE A 131 1.49 -7.30 -2.04
C PHE A 131 2.17 -8.47 -1.32
N LEU A 132 3.03 -8.19 -0.35
CA LEU A 132 3.79 -9.22 0.35
C LEU A 132 2.93 -10.06 1.28
N LEU A 133 1.86 -9.47 1.83
CA LEU A 133 0.93 -10.14 2.76
C LEU A 133 -0.22 -10.87 2.05
N ALA A 134 -0.23 -10.89 0.71
CA ALA A 134 -1.27 -11.55 -0.09
C ALA A 134 -1.17 -13.08 -0.09
N GLY A 135 0.00 -13.64 0.23
CA GLY A 135 0.23 -15.07 0.33
C GLY A 135 -0.60 -15.78 1.41
N ARG A 136 -0.64 -17.11 1.30
CA ARG A 136 -1.39 -18.03 2.17
C ARG A 136 -0.47 -19.00 2.93
N GLY A 137 0.81 -19.09 2.59
CA GLY A 137 1.78 -19.90 3.30
C GLY A 137 2.01 -19.44 4.75
N GLU A 138 2.64 -20.31 5.55
CA GLU A 138 2.83 -20.05 6.99
C GLU A 138 3.74 -18.85 7.24
N LEU A 139 4.79 -18.63 6.42
CA LEU A 139 5.67 -17.46 6.55
C LEU A 139 4.88 -16.14 6.37
N VAL A 140 4.03 -16.07 5.35
CA VAL A 140 3.17 -14.89 5.12
C VAL A 140 2.12 -14.76 6.23
N ALA A 141 1.55 -15.86 6.71
CA ALA A 141 0.62 -15.84 7.83
C ALA A 141 1.28 -15.33 9.11
N ALA A 142 2.50 -15.76 9.41
CA ALA A 142 3.29 -15.31 10.55
C ALA A 142 3.64 -13.82 10.45
N LEU A 143 4.10 -13.37 9.28
CA LEU A 143 4.38 -11.95 9.04
C LEU A 143 3.11 -11.10 9.19
N ARG A 144 1.97 -11.54 8.65
CA ARG A 144 0.68 -10.85 8.80
C ARG A 144 0.23 -10.75 10.26
N ARG A 145 0.43 -11.80 11.07
CA ARG A 145 0.17 -11.75 12.53
C ARG A 145 1.05 -10.70 13.20
N ARG A 146 2.35 -10.69 12.90
CA ARG A 146 3.30 -9.72 13.46
C ARG A 146 2.94 -8.29 13.05
N VAL A 147 2.66 -8.05 11.77
CA VAL A 147 2.24 -6.75 11.24
C VAL A 147 0.97 -6.25 11.91
N ALA A 148 -0.03 -7.12 12.15
CA ALA A 148 -1.25 -6.76 12.85
C ALA A 148 -1.07 -6.50 14.37
N GLU A 149 -0.13 -7.19 15.02
CA GLU A 149 0.27 -6.90 16.40
C GLU A 149 0.95 -5.53 16.51
N THR A 150 1.94 -5.30 15.65
CA THR A 150 2.71 -4.06 15.62
C THR A 150 1.89 -2.86 15.16
N ALA A 151 0.91 -3.04 14.28
CA ALA A 151 -0.01 -1.95 13.93
C ALA A 151 -0.79 -1.42 15.15
N ARG A 152 -1.11 -2.29 16.12
CA ARG A 152 -1.80 -1.94 17.36
C ARG A 152 -0.88 -1.29 18.40
N SER A 153 0.42 -1.53 18.35
CA SER A 153 1.41 -0.78 19.15
C SER A 153 1.80 0.49 18.41
N ASN A 154 2.12 1.59 19.11
CA ASN A 154 2.72 2.76 18.45
C ASN A 154 4.25 2.69 18.41
N ALA A 155 4.81 1.48 18.37
CA ALA A 155 6.25 1.26 18.41
C ALA A 155 6.90 1.74 17.12
N HIS A 156 8.10 2.33 17.24
CA HIS A 156 8.98 2.57 16.10
C HIS A 156 9.54 1.23 15.59
N LEU A 157 9.86 1.15 14.30
CA LEU A 157 10.20 -0.12 13.67
C LEU A 157 11.44 -0.05 12.80
N VAL A 158 12.17 -1.16 12.79
CA VAL A 158 13.21 -1.48 11.81
C VAL A 158 12.75 -2.71 11.02
N LEU A 159 12.43 -2.49 9.75
CA LEU A 159 12.11 -3.52 8.78
C LEU A 159 13.38 -3.94 8.06
N VAL A 160 13.63 -5.25 7.97
CA VAL A 160 14.87 -5.78 7.39
C VAL A 160 14.53 -6.62 6.18
N GLY A 161 14.90 -6.11 5.01
CA GLY A 161 14.57 -6.70 3.72
C GLY A 161 14.97 -5.77 2.58
N ASP A 162 14.55 -6.12 1.37
CA ASP A 162 14.72 -5.23 0.22
C ASP A 162 13.81 -3.98 0.31
N PRO A 163 14.17 -2.87 -0.35
CA PRO A 163 13.40 -1.63 -0.29
C PRO A 163 11.91 -1.75 -0.67
N PRO A 164 11.50 -2.42 -1.78
CA PRO A 164 10.08 -2.54 -2.10
C PRO A 164 9.30 -3.30 -1.04
N SER A 165 9.85 -4.39 -0.51
CA SER A 165 9.18 -5.18 0.51
C SER A 165 9.06 -4.42 1.84
N CYS A 166 10.09 -3.65 2.23
CA CYS A 166 10.03 -2.76 3.39
C CYS A 166 8.95 -1.69 3.22
N ALA A 167 8.87 -1.06 2.05
CA ALA A 167 7.88 -0.02 1.78
C ALA A 167 6.44 -0.57 1.82
N ASP A 168 6.20 -1.75 1.26
CA ASP A 168 4.89 -2.42 1.28
C ASP A 168 4.47 -2.77 2.70
N VAL A 169 5.35 -3.40 3.48
CA VAL A 169 5.06 -3.75 4.88
C VAL A 169 4.87 -2.50 5.75
N ALA A 170 5.67 -1.45 5.57
CA ALA A 170 5.50 -0.19 6.29
C ALA A 170 4.13 0.44 6.04
N ARG A 171 3.71 0.47 4.76
CA ARG A 171 2.39 0.99 4.37
C ARG A 171 1.26 0.09 4.87
N ALA A 172 1.44 -1.23 4.87
CA ALA A 172 0.49 -2.17 5.47
C ALA A 172 0.28 -1.91 6.97
N ILE A 173 1.37 -1.73 7.73
CA ILE A 173 1.33 -1.39 9.16
C ILE A 173 0.60 -0.07 9.38
N HIS A 174 0.88 0.95 8.56
CA HIS A 174 0.19 2.24 8.63
C HIS A 174 -1.33 2.09 8.43
N ARG A 175 -1.75 1.42 7.34
CA ARG A 175 -3.17 1.18 7.03
C ARG A 175 -3.87 0.38 8.13
N LEU A 176 -3.19 -0.64 8.67
CA LEU A 176 -3.68 -1.45 9.78
C LEU A 176 -3.69 -0.71 11.12
N SER A 177 -2.95 0.39 11.27
CA SER A 177 -3.03 1.27 12.45
C SER A 177 -4.26 2.17 12.40
N GLY A 178 -4.95 2.22 11.25
CA GLY A 178 -6.17 2.99 11.01
C GLY A 178 -5.98 4.50 10.94
N VAL A 179 -4.79 4.91 10.54
CA VAL A 179 -4.46 6.29 10.25
C VAL A 179 -4.75 6.56 8.77
N ALA A 180 -5.17 7.79 8.43
CA ALA A 180 -5.43 8.17 7.05
C ALA A 180 -4.14 8.14 6.21
N GLU A 181 -4.23 7.68 4.96
CA GLU A 181 -3.09 7.52 4.05
C GLU A 181 -2.31 8.83 3.82
N SER A 182 -2.98 9.98 3.91
CA SER A 182 -2.35 11.31 3.83
C SER A 182 -1.34 11.59 4.94
N LEU A 183 -1.34 10.79 6.01
CA LEU A 183 -0.43 10.90 7.15
C LEU A 183 0.70 9.85 7.07
N PHE A 184 0.86 9.18 5.93
CA PHE A 184 2.05 8.40 5.61
C PHE A 184 3.05 9.27 4.85
N HIS A 185 4.17 9.61 5.48
CA HIS A 185 5.20 10.47 4.89
C HIS A 185 6.49 9.70 4.63
N THR A 186 7.11 9.95 3.49
CA THR A 186 8.47 9.49 3.23
C THR A 186 9.45 10.52 3.80
N TRP A 187 10.46 10.05 4.54
CA TRP A 187 11.49 10.90 5.10
C TRP A 187 12.32 11.59 4.01
N SER A 188 12.42 12.91 4.12
CA SER A 188 13.17 13.77 3.20
C SER A 188 14.48 14.30 3.78
N GLY A 189 14.85 13.89 5.00
CA GLY A 189 16.04 14.38 5.71
C GLY A 189 15.74 15.37 6.84
N SER A 190 14.52 15.88 6.97
CA SER A 190 14.12 16.75 8.09
C SER A 190 12.64 16.56 8.48
N TRP A 191 12.30 17.00 9.69
CA TRP A 191 10.91 17.02 10.19
C TRP A 191 10.10 18.22 9.65
N GLU A 192 10.72 19.09 8.84
CA GLU A 192 10.02 20.21 8.23
C GLU A 192 9.00 19.69 7.21
N GLY A 193 7.76 20.17 7.31
CA GLY A 193 6.65 19.70 6.48
C GLY A 193 5.91 18.47 7.02
N VAL A 194 6.38 17.85 8.11
CA VAL A 194 5.61 16.83 8.85
C VAL A 194 4.67 17.54 9.84
N PRO A 195 3.35 17.34 9.77
CA PRO A 195 2.42 18.00 10.67
C PRO A 195 2.66 17.58 12.12
N GLN A 196 2.53 18.51 13.08
CA GLN A 196 2.69 18.16 14.50
C GLN A 196 1.54 17.28 15.02
N TRP A 197 0.36 17.43 14.40
CA TRP A 197 -0.87 16.73 14.73
C TRP A 197 -1.81 16.82 13.51
N PRO A 198 -2.53 15.76 13.10
CA PRO A 198 -2.59 14.41 13.66
C PRO A 198 -1.25 13.67 13.56
N PRO A 199 -0.98 12.71 14.46
CA PRO A 199 0.19 11.85 14.33
C PRO A 199 -0.02 10.84 13.20
N GLY A 200 1.04 10.66 12.41
CA GLY A 200 1.09 9.76 11.28
C GLY A 200 2.19 8.71 11.40
N THR A 201 2.65 8.25 10.24
CA THR A 201 3.81 7.37 10.11
C THR A 201 4.80 8.02 9.17
N VAL A 202 6.06 8.10 9.58
CA VAL A 202 7.18 8.42 8.70
C VAL A 202 7.92 7.14 8.33
N PHE A 203 8.16 6.95 7.04
CA PHE A 203 8.93 5.84 6.50
C PHE A 203 10.22 6.34 5.83
N ALA A 204 11.33 5.66 6.08
CA ALA A 204 12.61 5.91 5.42
C ALA A 204 13.24 4.58 5.01
N ALA A 205 13.93 4.52 3.89
CA ALA A 205 14.62 3.31 3.43
C ALA A 205 16.09 3.58 3.07
N GLY A 206 16.93 2.56 3.20
CA GLY A 206 18.36 2.61 2.88
C GLY A 206 19.24 2.84 4.12
N GLU A 207 20.56 2.83 3.93
CA GLU A 207 21.50 2.89 5.07
C GLU A 207 21.43 4.21 5.84
N ALA A 208 21.22 5.32 5.14
CA ALA A 208 21.07 6.64 5.77
C ALA A 208 19.79 6.76 6.60
N ALA A 209 18.80 5.88 6.40
CA ALA A 209 17.53 5.94 7.10
C ALA A 209 17.64 5.60 8.59
N LEU A 210 18.69 4.89 9.02
CA LEU A 210 18.91 4.60 10.45
C LEU A 210 19.12 5.87 11.28
N SER A 211 19.67 6.92 10.69
CA SER A 211 19.85 8.22 11.36
C SER A 211 18.52 8.85 11.81
N LEU A 212 17.40 8.50 11.18
CA LEU A 212 16.07 8.95 11.58
C LEU A 212 15.72 8.50 13.01
N LEU A 213 16.22 7.33 13.43
CA LEU A 213 15.99 6.78 14.77
C LEU A 213 16.76 7.52 15.88
N ASP A 214 17.68 8.41 15.50
CA ASP A 214 18.41 9.29 16.43
C ASP A 214 17.79 10.69 16.51
N THR A 215 16.76 10.95 15.71
CA THR A 215 16.01 12.21 15.75
C THR A 215 14.76 12.09 16.62
N GLN A 216 14.29 13.21 17.16
CA GLN A 216 13.05 13.24 17.94
C GLN A 216 11.85 13.52 17.02
N PRO A 217 10.92 12.56 16.82
CA PRO A 217 9.71 12.79 16.05
C PRO A 217 8.74 13.71 16.80
N PRO A 218 7.83 14.41 16.09
CA PRO A 218 6.71 15.09 16.72
C PRO A 218 5.87 14.10 17.54
N ALA A 219 5.22 14.59 18.59
CA ALA A 219 4.52 13.73 19.54
C ALA A 219 3.50 12.80 18.86
N GLY A 220 3.60 11.50 19.15
CA GLY A 220 2.69 10.47 18.64
C GLY A 220 3.05 9.91 17.26
N TRP A 221 3.97 10.52 16.51
CA TRP A 221 4.38 10.00 15.20
C TRP A 221 5.16 8.70 15.33
N ARG A 222 4.79 7.74 14.47
CA ARG A 222 5.53 6.48 14.32
C ARG A 222 6.66 6.66 13.31
N VAL A 223 7.79 6.02 13.58
CA VAL A 223 8.96 5.97 12.69
C VAL A 223 9.14 4.53 12.24
N ILE A 224 9.22 4.29 10.94
CA ILE A 224 9.51 2.98 10.36
C ILE A 224 10.71 3.14 9.43
N VAL A 225 11.74 2.34 9.63
CA VAL A 225 12.97 2.36 8.83
C VAL A 225 13.14 1.02 8.12
N GLY A 226 13.32 1.03 6.81
CA GLY A 226 13.67 -0.13 6.00
C GLY A 226 15.18 -0.21 5.74
N VAL A 227 15.82 -1.32 6.09
CA VAL A 227 17.26 -1.55 5.89
C VAL A 227 17.51 -2.88 5.20
N SER A 228 18.57 -2.93 4.39
CA SER A 228 19.03 -4.19 3.80
C SER A 228 19.52 -5.15 4.88
N ALA A 229 19.37 -6.46 4.66
CA ALA A 229 19.85 -7.51 5.57
C ALA A 229 21.37 -7.46 5.81
N ALA A 230 22.14 -6.86 4.90
CA ALA A 230 23.59 -6.67 5.05
C ALA A 230 23.95 -5.55 6.04
N ALA A 231 23.05 -4.61 6.29
CA ALA A 231 23.25 -3.55 7.27
C ALA A 231 23.06 -4.13 8.67
N ASN A 232 24.16 -4.30 9.42
CA ASN A 232 24.11 -4.74 10.81
C ASN A 232 23.70 -3.55 11.70
N PRO A 233 22.46 -3.51 12.23
CA PRO A 233 21.98 -2.36 12.97
C PRO A 233 22.32 -2.49 14.46
N SER A 234 23.51 -3.01 14.79
CA SER A 234 24.05 -2.99 16.17
C SER A 234 24.35 -1.56 16.67
N VAL A 235 23.80 -0.54 16.02
CA VAL A 235 23.88 0.86 16.38
C VAL A 235 22.85 1.09 17.50
N ARG A 236 23.31 1.56 18.66
CA ARG A 236 22.42 2.07 19.70
C ARG A 236 21.70 3.29 19.15
N THR A 237 20.41 3.18 18.90
CA THR A 237 19.58 4.29 18.42
C THR A 237 18.93 5.06 19.57
N GLY A 238 18.60 6.32 19.34
CA GLY A 238 17.91 7.18 20.32
C GLY A 238 16.47 6.74 20.63
N LEU A 239 15.76 6.15 19.67
CA LEU A 239 14.38 5.67 19.82
C LEU A 239 14.31 4.16 20.09
N ALA A 240 13.44 3.77 21.03
CA ALA A 240 13.07 2.38 21.25
C ALA A 240 12.28 1.85 20.04
N HIS A 241 12.71 0.72 19.49
CA HIS A 241 12.13 0.15 18.27
C HIS A 241 12.05 -1.37 18.33
N GLU A 242 11.11 -1.93 17.56
CA GLU A 242 11.02 -3.37 17.31
C GLU A 242 11.62 -3.69 15.93
N ARG A 243 12.12 -4.92 15.76
CA ARG A 243 12.68 -5.39 14.50
C ARG A 243 11.77 -6.44 13.86
N ILE A 244 11.50 -6.29 12.58
CA ILE A 244 10.74 -7.27 11.77
C ILE A 244 11.59 -7.67 10.57
N GLU A 245 11.83 -8.98 10.45
CA GLU A 245 12.50 -9.54 9.27
C GLU A 245 11.47 -9.87 8.20
N ILE A 246 11.77 -9.42 6.98
CA ILE A 246 10.90 -9.58 5.83
C ILE A 246 11.42 -10.77 5.00
N PRO A 247 10.58 -11.79 4.71
CA PRO A 247 10.97 -12.94 3.90
C PRO A 247 11.37 -12.53 2.49
N ARG A 248 12.39 -13.21 1.96
CA ARG A 248 12.86 -13.04 0.59
C ARG A 248 11.94 -13.75 -0.40
N ALA A 249 12.02 -13.37 -1.67
CA ALA A 249 11.23 -13.99 -2.74
C ALA A 249 11.44 -15.52 -2.83
N GLU A 250 12.67 -16.00 -2.58
CA GLU A 250 13.01 -17.44 -2.56
C GLU A 250 12.27 -18.20 -1.45
N GLU A 251 12.08 -17.58 -0.28
CA GLU A 251 11.39 -18.16 0.87
C GLU A 251 9.87 -18.17 0.66
N LEU A 252 9.37 -17.32 -0.23
CA LEU A 252 7.95 -17.19 -0.57
C LEU A 252 7.57 -17.96 -1.85
N ALA A 253 8.37 -18.94 -2.28
CA ALA A 253 8.25 -19.60 -3.58
C ALA A 253 6.83 -20.09 -3.94
N ASP A 254 6.07 -20.62 -2.97
CA ASP A 254 4.70 -21.11 -3.13
C ASP A 254 3.65 -19.99 -3.14
N ASP A 255 3.98 -18.84 -2.54
CA ASP A 255 3.12 -17.67 -2.44
C ASP A 255 3.34 -16.66 -3.57
N LEU A 256 4.44 -16.77 -4.33
CA LEU A 256 4.81 -15.83 -5.40
C LEU A 256 3.67 -15.51 -6.39
N PRO A 257 2.83 -16.47 -6.86
CA PRO A 257 1.70 -16.13 -7.72
C PRO A 257 0.70 -15.17 -7.07
N LEU A 258 0.41 -15.32 -5.78
CA LEU A 258 -0.51 -14.43 -5.07
C LEU A 258 0.15 -13.07 -4.79
N VAL A 259 1.42 -13.09 -4.40
CA VAL A 259 2.23 -11.91 -4.09
C VAL A 259 2.38 -11.03 -5.34
N VAL A 260 2.80 -11.62 -6.46
CA VAL A 260 2.95 -10.91 -7.74
C VAL A 260 1.61 -10.40 -8.25
N ALA A 261 0.54 -11.22 -8.22
CA ALA A 261 -0.78 -10.76 -8.65
C ALA A 261 -1.32 -9.61 -7.79
N ALA A 262 -1.03 -9.60 -6.49
CA ALA A 262 -1.35 -8.47 -5.62
C ALA A 262 -0.51 -7.23 -5.97
N TRP A 263 0.78 -7.40 -6.26
CA TRP A 263 1.66 -6.30 -6.64
C TRP A 263 1.22 -5.64 -7.94
N VAL A 264 0.88 -6.42 -8.96
CA VAL A 264 0.32 -5.89 -10.22
C VAL A 264 -0.97 -5.12 -9.97
N ARG A 265 -1.90 -5.66 -9.17
CA ARG A 265 -3.15 -4.95 -8.81
C ARG A 265 -2.92 -3.67 -8.04
N GLN A 266 -1.85 -3.55 -7.26
CA GLN A 266 -1.51 -2.29 -6.60
C GLN A 266 -1.02 -1.23 -7.59
N LEU A 267 -0.25 -1.65 -8.61
CA LEU A 267 0.24 -0.77 -9.67
C LEU A 267 -0.88 -0.37 -10.65
N ALA A 268 -1.75 -1.32 -11.01
CA ALA A 268 -2.87 -1.13 -11.91
C ALA A 268 -4.10 -1.96 -11.44
N PRO A 269 -5.03 -1.36 -10.69
CA PRO A 269 -6.16 -2.05 -10.06
C PRO A 269 -7.08 -2.81 -11.02
N ASP A 270 -7.27 -2.29 -12.22
CA ASP A 270 -8.20 -2.82 -13.22
C ASP A 270 -7.53 -3.71 -14.28
N LEU A 271 -6.20 -3.92 -14.18
CA LEU A 271 -5.43 -4.71 -15.15
C LEU A 271 -5.66 -6.20 -14.94
N GLY A 272 -6.22 -6.88 -15.95
CA GLY A 272 -6.30 -8.34 -15.97
C GLY A 272 -4.92 -8.97 -16.16
N ILE A 273 -4.66 -10.13 -15.56
CA ILE A 273 -3.39 -10.86 -15.71
C ILE A 273 -3.67 -12.22 -16.33
N GLU A 274 -3.04 -12.52 -17.46
CA GLU A 274 -3.10 -13.86 -18.05
C GLU A 274 -2.36 -14.89 -17.17
N PRO A 275 -2.87 -16.13 -17.03
CA PRO A 275 -2.22 -17.15 -16.20
C PRO A 275 -0.75 -17.40 -16.57
N GLN A 276 -0.44 -17.38 -17.86
CA GLN A 276 0.91 -17.58 -18.40
C GLN A 276 1.86 -16.44 -18.00
N ALA A 277 1.38 -15.20 -18.10
CA ALA A 277 2.12 -14.03 -17.66
C ALA A 277 2.39 -14.07 -16.14
N LEU A 278 1.39 -14.46 -15.35
CA LEU A 278 1.54 -14.58 -13.91
C LEU A 278 2.56 -15.65 -13.53
N GLU A 279 2.53 -16.81 -14.19
CA GLU A 279 3.51 -17.88 -13.96
C GLU A 279 4.93 -17.40 -14.26
N ARG A 280 5.12 -16.72 -15.40
CA ARG A 280 6.41 -16.16 -15.81
C ARG A 280 6.91 -15.10 -14.83
N LEU A 281 6.06 -14.15 -14.44
CA LEU A 281 6.40 -13.14 -13.44
C LEU A 281 6.75 -13.76 -12.09
N SER A 282 6.06 -14.81 -11.67
CA SER A 282 6.35 -15.54 -10.43
C SER A 282 7.73 -16.18 -10.47
N ARG A 283 8.10 -16.78 -11.60
CA ARG A 283 9.45 -17.33 -11.82
C ARG A 283 10.52 -16.22 -11.80
N MET A 284 10.27 -15.11 -12.49
CA MET A 284 11.18 -13.95 -12.49
C MET A 284 11.36 -13.37 -11.08
N ALA A 285 10.29 -13.26 -10.28
CA ALA A 285 10.37 -12.77 -8.91
C ALA A 285 11.26 -13.68 -8.03
N ARG A 286 11.14 -15.01 -8.20
CA ARG A 286 11.98 -15.99 -7.51
C ARG A 286 13.46 -15.80 -7.85
N ASP A 287 13.77 -15.65 -9.13
CA ASP A 287 15.15 -15.63 -9.63
C ASP A 287 15.82 -14.26 -9.41
N LEU A 288 15.06 -13.17 -9.55
CA LEU A 288 15.57 -11.80 -9.47
C LEU A 288 15.55 -11.23 -8.05
N GLY A 289 14.63 -11.67 -7.19
CA GLY A 289 14.26 -10.98 -5.96
C GLY A 289 13.36 -9.77 -6.22
N PHE A 290 12.68 -9.30 -5.17
CA PHE A 290 11.68 -8.22 -5.30
C PHE A 290 12.27 -6.86 -5.70
N GLU A 291 13.50 -6.55 -5.27
CA GLU A 291 14.17 -5.29 -5.63
C GLU A 291 14.25 -5.07 -7.14
N ARG A 292 14.79 -6.05 -7.87
CA ARG A 292 14.87 -5.99 -9.34
C ARG A 292 13.51 -6.23 -10.00
N MET A 293 12.65 -7.03 -9.38
CA MET A 293 11.31 -7.29 -9.90
C MET A 293 10.47 -6.02 -10.00
N GLN A 294 10.70 -5.03 -9.12
CA GLN A 294 9.98 -3.76 -9.15
C GLN A 294 10.06 -3.10 -10.54
N GLY A 295 11.26 -2.97 -11.11
CA GLY A 295 11.44 -2.38 -12.45
C GLY A 295 10.72 -3.18 -13.55
N VAL A 296 10.79 -4.51 -13.48
CA VAL A 296 10.11 -5.41 -14.43
C VAL A 296 8.61 -5.22 -14.41
N LEU A 297 8.01 -5.14 -13.22
CA LEU A 297 6.57 -4.95 -13.07
C LEU A 297 6.11 -3.58 -13.58
N HIS A 298 6.84 -2.50 -13.29
CA HIS A 298 6.50 -1.17 -13.80
C HIS A 298 6.50 -1.13 -15.32
N ALA A 299 7.54 -1.69 -15.96
CA ALA A 299 7.64 -1.75 -17.41
C ALA A 299 6.53 -2.62 -18.03
N ALA A 300 6.26 -3.79 -17.45
CA ALA A 300 5.24 -4.71 -17.93
C ALA A 300 3.82 -4.10 -17.82
N VAL A 301 3.50 -3.45 -16.70
CA VAL A 301 2.21 -2.77 -16.49
C VAL A 301 2.07 -1.58 -17.43
N ALA A 302 3.12 -0.78 -17.64
CA ALA A 302 3.08 0.36 -18.55
C ALA A 302 2.93 -0.05 -20.02
N ALA A 303 3.48 -1.20 -20.40
CA ALA A 303 3.33 -1.76 -21.74
C ALA A 303 1.95 -2.40 -21.97
N ALA A 304 1.29 -2.85 -20.90
CA ALA A 304 0.00 -3.51 -20.97
C ALA A 304 -1.16 -2.52 -21.21
N GLY A 305 -2.15 -2.95 -21.98
CA GLY A 305 -3.43 -2.26 -22.10
C GLY A 305 -4.38 -2.68 -20.97
N GLU A 306 -5.47 -3.37 -21.31
CA GLU A 306 -6.43 -3.89 -20.33
C GLU A 306 -6.03 -5.25 -19.74
N ARG A 307 -5.10 -5.97 -20.39
CA ARG A 307 -4.62 -7.29 -19.97
C ARG A 307 -3.11 -7.40 -20.13
N LEU A 308 -2.48 -7.99 -19.11
CA LEU A 308 -1.06 -8.33 -19.09
C LEU A 308 -0.87 -9.77 -19.55
N ASP A 309 -0.18 -9.94 -20.67
CA ASP A 309 0.19 -11.24 -21.24
C ASP A 309 1.73 -11.42 -21.28
N GLU A 310 2.19 -12.58 -21.76
CA GLU A 310 3.63 -12.88 -21.85
C GLU A 310 4.40 -11.99 -22.84
N ALA A 311 3.75 -11.41 -23.85
CA ALA A 311 4.40 -10.56 -24.84
C ALA A 311 4.80 -9.20 -24.28
N HIS A 312 4.13 -8.76 -23.20
CA HIS A 312 4.51 -7.57 -22.44
C HIS A 312 5.69 -7.83 -21.50
N LEU A 313 6.05 -9.10 -21.28
CA LEU A 313 7.14 -9.48 -20.39
C LEU A 313 8.44 -9.55 -21.17
N PRO A 314 9.60 -9.23 -20.55
CA PRO A 314 10.88 -9.30 -21.21
C PRO A 314 11.16 -10.71 -21.77
N GLY A 315 11.13 -10.85 -23.11
CA GLY A 315 11.53 -12.04 -23.87
C GLY A 315 12.93 -12.50 -23.46
N ASP A 316 13.06 -13.67 -22.85
CA ASP A 316 14.31 -14.33 -22.43
C ASP A 316 15.53 -13.41 -22.27
N GLY A 317 15.71 -12.88 -21.07
CA GLY A 317 16.81 -12.00 -20.73
C GLY A 317 16.41 -10.52 -20.75
N TYR A 318 15.61 -10.13 -19.76
CA TYR A 318 15.69 -8.88 -18.98
C TYR A 318 15.87 -7.52 -19.72
N GLY A 319 15.58 -7.43 -21.02
CA GLY A 319 16.04 -6.33 -21.88
C GLY A 319 15.29 -4.99 -21.83
N THR A 320 14.08 -4.91 -21.27
CA THR A 320 13.25 -3.68 -21.34
C THR A 320 13.21 -2.87 -20.05
N ALA A 321 13.13 -3.52 -18.88
CA ALA A 321 13.11 -2.83 -17.57
C ALA A 321 14.41 -2.04 -17.28
N TRP A 322 15.51 -2.49 -17.86
CA TRP A 322 16.83 -1.89 -17.69
C TRP A 322 17.03 -0.63 -18.55
N VAL A 323 16.32 -0.51 -19.69
CA VAL A 323 16.44 0.69 -20.55
C VAL A 323 16.02 1.94 -19.78
N ASP A 324 14.94 1.87 -18.99
CA ASP A 324 14.50 3.01 -18.17
C ASP A 324 15.48 3.35 -17.04
N GLU A 325 16.23 2.37 -16.52
CA GLU A 325 17.24 2.59 -15.49
C GLU A 325 18.50 3.25 -16.07
N VAL A 326 18.88 2.83 -17.27
CA VAL A 326 19.99 3.42 -18.04
C VAL A 326 19.69 4.83 -18.47
N LEU A 327 18.45 5.13 -18.85
CA LEU A 327 18.02 6.47 -19.22
C LEU A 327 18.04 7.45 -18.03
N ARG A 328 18.12 6.97 -16.77
CA ARG A 328 18.28 7.81 -15.57
C ARG A 328 19.73 8.15 -15.25
N GLU A 329 20.69 7.42 -15.83
CA GLU A 329 22.11 7.73 -15.66
C GLU A 329 22.48 9.03 -16.38
N PRO A 330 23.43 9.83 -15.86
CA PRO A 330 23.89 11.05 -16.52
C PRO A 330 24.50 10.80 -17.90
N ASP A 331 25.00 9.58 -18.16
CA ASP A 331 25.49 9.12 -19.45
C ASP A 331 24.91 7.73 -19.81
N PRO A 332 23.69 7.70 -20.39
CA PRO A 332 22.97 6.47 -20.68
C PRO A 332 23.70 5.56 -21.67
N LEU A 333 24.42 6.11 -22.65
CA LEU A 333 25.10 5.30 -23.66
C LEU A 333 26.31 4.58 -23.08
N THR A 334 27.06 5.25 -22.21
CA THR A 334 28.18 4.63 -21.48
C THR A 334 27.68 3.58 -20.49
N ALA A 335 26.56 3.84 -19.80
CA ALA A 335 25.93 2.87 -18.91
C ALA A 335 25.41 1.63 -19.67
N LEU A 336 24.82 1.84 -20.85
CA LEU A 336 24.42 0.78 -21.79
C LEU A 336 25.61 -0.08 -22.21
N GLU A 337 26.67 0.57 -22.67
CA GLU A 337 27.86 -0.14 -23.10
C GLU A 337 28.48 -0.97 -21.96
N ARG A 338 28.62 -0.39 -20.76
CA ARG A 338 29.16 -1.10 -19.59
C ARG A 338 28.37 -2.36 -19.26
N TRP A 339 27.04 -2.25 -19.29
CA TRP A 339 26.15 -3.36 -18.99
C TRP A 339 26.25 -4.47 -20.04
N VAL A 340 26.17 -4.12 -21.33
CA VAL A 340 26.29 -5.10 -22.44
C VAL A 340 27.61 -5.86 -22.34
N LEU A 341 28.71 -5.15 -22.06
CA LEU A 341 30.03 -5.76 -21.87
C LEU A 341 30.05 -6.75 -20.71
N ASN A 342 29.52 -6.36 -19.54
CA ASN A 342 29.50 -7.23 -18.36
C ASN A 342 28.62 -8.47 -18.59
N GLU A 343 27.46 -8.29 -19.22
CA GLU A 343 26.49 -9.35 -19.40
C GLU A 343 26.93 -10.40 -20.44
N VAL A 344 27.55 -9.95 -21.55
CA VAL A 344 28.15 -10.90 -22.50
C VAL A 344 29.33 -11.66 -21.87
N LEU A 345 30.14 -10.99 -21.04
CA LEU A 345 31.25 -11.66 -20.33
C LEU A 345 30.76 -12.74 -19.37
N GLN A 346 29.71 -12.46 -18.59
CA GLN A 346 29.13 -13.45 -17.68
C GLN A 346 28.57 -14.66 -18.42
N ARG A 347 27.79 -14.45 -19.49
CA ARG A 347 27.24 -15.54 -20.32
C ARG A 347 28.30 -16.38 -21.01
N CYS A 348 29.45 -15.80 -21.31
CA CYS A 348 30.58 -16.52 -21.89
C CYS A 348 31.54 -17.10 -20.83
N GLY A 349 31.22 -17.00 -19.53
CA GLY A 349 32.10 -17.47 -18.45
C GLY A 349 33.48 -16.79 -18.46
N TRP A 350 33.53 -15.50 -18.79
CA TRP A 350 34.77 -14.71 -18.92
C TRP A 350 35.76 -15.22 -19.98
N ARG A 351 35.30 -16.03 -20.95
CA ARG A 351 36.09 -16.44 -22.11
C ARG A 351 36.22 -15.28 -23.10
N MET A 352 37.29 -14.51 -22.95
CA MET A 352 37.54 -13.25 -23.67
C MET A 352 37.42 -13.32 -25.19
N GLN A 353 37.84 -14.42 -25.81
CA GLN A 353 37.74 -14.58 -27.27
C GLN A 353 36.28 -14.76 -27.70
N GLU A 354 35.54 -15.65 -27.03
CA GLU A 354 34.12 -15.89 -27.32
C GLU A 354 33.27 -14.63 -27.09
N ALA A 355 33.55 -13.88 -26.02
CA ALA A 355 32.86 -12.62 -25.74
C ALA A 355 33.12 -11.56 -26.83
N ALA A 356 34.37 -11.45 -27.31
CA ALA A 356 34.73 -10.52 -28.39
C ALA A 356 34.03 -10.88 -29.71
N ASP A 357 34.01 -12.17 -30.05
CA ASP A 357 33.35 -12.69 -31.26
C ASP A 357 31.84 -12.41 -31.22
N ARG A 358 31.18 -12.62 -30.07
CA ARG A 358 29.74 -12.33 -29.91
C ARG A 358 29.40 -10.85 -29.94
N LEU A 359 30.30 -9.99 -29.47
CA LEU A 359 30.15 -8.53 -29.52
C LEU A 359 30.50 -7.95 -30.89
N GLY A 360 31.04 -8.75 -31.81
CA GLY A 360 31.49 -8.29 -33.13
C GLY A 360 32.67 -7.33 -33.07
N ILE A 361 33.50 -7.38 -32.02
CA ILE A 361 34.67 -6.53 -31.83
C ILE A 361 35.95 -7.34 -31.67
N SER A 362 37.10 -6.73 -31.92
CA SER A 362 38.38 -7.41 -31.67
C SER A 362 38.61 -7.63 -30.17
N ARG A 363 39.35 -8.68 -29.81
CA ARG A 363 39.76 -8.96 -28.43
C ARG A 363 40.53 -7.79 -27.79
N VAL A 364 41.32 -7.06 -28.57
CA VAL A 364 42.06 -5.86 -28.12
C VAL A 364 41.09 -4.71 -27.83
N THR A 365 40.06 -4.54 -28.65
CA THR A 365 39.00 -3.54 -28.45
C THR A 365 38.19 -3.85 -27.19
N LEU A 366 37.84 -5.13 -26.97
CA LEU A 366 37.16 -5.57 -25.76
C LEU A 366 37.99 -5.25 -24.51
N TRP A 367 39.27 -5.62 -24.49
CA TRP A 367 40.16 -5.32 -23.36
C TRP A 367 40.24 -3.82 -23.04
N ARG A 368 40.38 -2.96 -24.07
CA ARG A 368 40.40 -1.51 -23.89
C ARG A 368 39.10 -1.01 -23.27
N LYS A 369 37.94 -1.45 -23.79
CA LYS A 369 36.63 -1.08 -23.26
C LYS A 369 36.44 -1.52 -21.80
N LEU A 370 36.90 -2.71 -21.41
CA LEU A 370 36.81 -3.15 -20.01
C LEU A 370 37.63 -2.25 -19.08
N LYS A 371 38.81 -1.80 -19.53
CA LYS A 371 39.64 -0.86 -18.77
C LYS A 371 38.98 0.50 -18.64
N ASP A 372 38.42 1.03 -19.73
CA ASP A 372 37.74 2.33 -19.76
C ASP A 372 36.50 2.33 -18.85
N HIS A 373 35.76 1.21 -18.82
CA HIS A 373 34.56 1.02 -18.01
C HIS A 373 34.81 0.47 -16.60
N ARG A 374 36.07 0.21 -16.22
CA ARG A 374 36.48 -0.38 -14.93
C ARG A 374 35.76 -1.69 -14.59
N ILE A 375 35.59 -2.57 -15.58
CA ILE A 375 34.99 -3.89 -15.43
C ILE A 375 36.08 -4.91 -15.12
N GLU A 376 35.98 -5.59 -13.98
CA GLU A 376 36.94 -6.59 -13.51
C GLU A 376 36.28 -7.95 -13.30
N ARG A 377 37.07 -9.03 -13.45
CA ARG A 377 36.60 -10.40 -13.26
C ARG A 377 36.35 -10.65 -11.77
N PRO A 378 35.15 -11.13 -11.36
CA PRO A 378 34.90 -11.59 -10.00
C PRO A 378 35.89 -12.70 -9.65
N GLY A 379 36.60 -12.53 -8.53
CA GLY A 379 37.64 -13.43 -8.03
C GLY A 379 37.13 -14.78 -7.58
#